data_AF-A0A4Z1KEW2-F1
#
_entry.id   AF-A0A4Z1KEW2-F1
#
_cell.length_a   1.000
_cell.length_b   1.000
_cell.length_c   1.000
_cell.angle_alpha   90.00
_cell.angle_beta   90.00
_cell.angle_gamma   90.00
#
_symmetry.space_group_name_H-M   'P 1'
#
loop_
_entity.id
_entity.type
_entity.pdbx_description
1 polymer ?
#
loop_
_entity_poly.entity_id
_entity_poly.type
_entity_poly.pdbx_seq_one_letter_code
_entity_poly.pdbx_strand_id
1 'polypeptide(L)'
;MNLFRILGDFSHLLSILILLHKMHQTNSCAGISFKSQALYLLVYVTRYLDLFWTFTDSLYNTTFKLLFLCSSGYTIYLMTTSFKPTHDPNLDTFRVQYLLGGSLALAFIYPYAYTPSEILWAFSI
;
A
#
# COMPACT_ATOMS: atom_id res chain seq x y z
N MET A 1 1.73 -6.50 21.30
CA MET A 1 2.60 -5.57 20.53
C MET A 1 3.98 -5.57 21.17
N ASN A 2 5.06 -5.43 20.41
CA ASN A 2 6.42 -5.25 20.94
C ASN A 2 6.98 -3.89 20.50
N LEU A 3 8.03 -3.41 21.17
CA LEU A 3 8.60 -2.07 20.93
C LEU A 3 9.07 -1.89 19.47
N PHE A 4 9.76 -2.88 18.91
CA PHE A 4 10.28 -2.83 17.54
C PHE A 4 9.17 -2.69 16.51
N ARG A 5 8.05 -3.41 16.69
CA ARG A 5 6.89 -3.32 15.81
C ARG A 5 6.25 -1.94 15.86
N ILE A 6 6.08 -1.38 17.06
CA ILE A 6 5.53 -0.02 17.22
C ILE A 6 6.40 1.00 16.49
N LEU A 7 7.72 0.96 16.72
CA LEU A 7 8.66 1.88 16.05
C LEU A 7 8.66 1.70 14.53
N GLY A 8 8.55 0.46 14.05
CA GLY A 8 8.39 0.16 12.63
C GLY A 8 7.12 0.76 12.03
N ASP A 9 5.97 0.59 12.69
CA ASP A 9 4.69 1.12 12.25
C ASP A 9 4.73 2.66 12.14
N PHE A 10 5.31 3.34 13.14
CA PHE A 10 5.47 4.80 13.11
C PHE A 10 6.49 5.26 12.08
N SER A 11 7.60 4.55 11.90
CA SER A 11 8.60 4.86 10.87
C SER A 11 8.00 4.74 9.46
N HIS A 12 7.18 3.71 9.23
CA HIS A 12 6.47 3.53 7.97
C HIS A 12 5.45 4.65 7.75
N LEU A 13 4.65 5.00 8.77
CA LEU A 13 3.72 6.12 8.66
C LEU A 13 4.45 7.43 8.35
N LEU A 14 5.58 7.69 9.02
CA LEU A 14 6.38 8.90 8.80
C LEU A 14 6.89 8.99 7.36
N SER A 15 7.35 7.89 6.75
CA SER A 15 7.83 7.91 5.36
C SER A 15 6.72 8.28 4.37
N ILE A 16 5.50 7.77 4.58
CA ILE A 16 4.32 8.11 3.77
C ILE A 16 3.97 9.60 3.94
N LEU A 17 4.00 10.13 5.17
CA LEU A 17 3.75 11.54 5.42
C LEU A 17 4.80 12.45 4.78
N ILE A 18 6.08 12.05 4.79
CA ILE A 18 7.16 12.78 4.09
C ILE A 18 6.90 12.83 2.58
N LEU A 19 6.48 11.71 1.98
CA LEU A 19 6.14 11.66 0.56
C LEU A 19 5.00 12.63 0.22
N LEU A 20 3.89 12.55 0.96
CA LEU A 20 2.73 13.42 0.76
C LEU A 20 3.09 14.89 0.97
N HIS A 21 3.87 15.20 2.02
CA HIS A 21 4.34 16.55 2.29
C HIS A 21 5.20 17.08 1.13
N LYS A 22 6.14 16.28 0.61
CA LYS A 22 6.97 16.65 -0.54
C LYS A 22 6.14 16.93 -1.79
N MET A 23 5.14 16.09 -2.07
CA MET A 23 4.26 16.28 -3.23
C MET A 23 3.50 17.61 -3.15
N HIS A 24 2.98 17.95 -1.96
CA HIS A 24 2.30 19.24 -1.73
C HIS A 24 3.23 20.44 -1.79
N GLN A 25 4.42 20.36 -1.16
CA GLN A 25 5.40 21.45 -1.17
C GLN A 25 5.89 21.77 -2.59
N THR A 26 6.04 20.75 -3.43
CA THR A 26 6.55 20.91 -4.80
C THR A 26 5.46 21.01 -5.86
N ASN A 27 4.19 20.81 -5.46
CA ASN A 27 3.04 20.67 -6.38
C ASN A 27 3.31 19.68 -7.52
N SER A 28 4.00 18.57 -7.23
CA SER A 28 4.52 17.67 -8.24
C SER A 28 4.65 16.24 -7.73
N CYS A 29 4.47 15.28 -8.64
CA CYS A 29 4.79 13.88 -8.46
C CYS A 29 5.89 13.39 -9.42
N ALA A 30 6.67 14.32 -9.99
CA ALA A 30 7.79 13.99 -10.88
C ALA A 30 8.82 13.08 -10.18
N GLY A 31 9.24 12.02 -10.88
CA GLY A 31 10.18 11.03 -10.36
C GLY A 31 9.58 10.00 -9.39
N ILE A 32 8.27 10.03 -9.13
CA ILE A 32 7.57 9.01 -8.34
C ILE A 32 6.93 7.99 -9.28
N SER A 33 7.25 6.70 -9.10
CA SER A 33 6.61 5.61 -9.85
C SER A 33 5.14 5.47 -9.44
N PHE A 34 4.24 5.63 -10.40
CA PHE A 34 2.81 5.41 -10.20
C PHE A 34 2.54 3.93 -9.95
N LYS A 35 3.22 3.05 -10.69
CA LYS A 35 3.09 1.60 -10.57
C LYS A 35 3.40 1.12 -9.16
N SER A 36 4.49 1.60 -8.55
CA SER A 36 4.82 1.25 -7.17
C SER A 36 3.77 1.73 -6.17
N GLN A 37 3.27 2.96 -6.31
CA GLN A 37 2.21 3.47 -5.42
C GLN A 37 0.92 2.66 -5.57
N ALA A 38 0.59 2.23 -6.80
CA ALA A 38 -0.59 1.40 -7.05
C ALA A 38 -0.43 0.00 -6.45
N LEU A 39 0.77 -0.56 -6.50
CA LEU A 39 1.09 -1.83 -5.84
C LEU A 39 1.00 -1.73 -4.30
N TYR A 40 1.49 -0.63 -3.70
CA TYR A 40 1.31 -0.41 -2.26
C TYR A 40 -0.17 -0.35 -1.86
N LEU A 41 -1.00 0.38 -2.61
CA LEU A 41 -2.45 0.41 -2.36
C LEU A 41 -3.06 -0.98 -2.50
N LEU A 42 -2.70 -1.74 -3.53
CA LEU A 42 -3.19 -3.11 -3.73
C LEU A 42 -2.81 -4.02 -2.55
N VAL A 43 -1.57 -3.93 -2.06
CA VAL A 43 -1.10 -4.66 -0.87
C VAL A 43 -1.95 -4.31 0.35
N TYR A 44 -2.20 -3.03 0.63
CA TYR A 44 -3.01 -2.66 1.80
C TYR A 44 -4.46 -3.08 1.67
N VAL A 45 -5.07 -2.95 0.48
CA VAL A 45 -6.45 -3.38 0.24
C VAL A 45 -6.59 -4.88 0.46
N THR A 46 -5.69 -5.70 -0.09
CA THR A 46 -5.75 -7.16 0.04
C THR A 46 -5.39 -7.64 1.45
N ARG A 47 -4.45 -6.96 2.12
CA ARG A 47 -4.03 -7.29 3.48
C ARG A 47 -5.07 -6.97 4.56
N TYR A 48 -5.75 -5.83 4.41
CA TYR A 48 -6.60 -5.28 5.47
C TYR A 48 -8.10 -5.55 5.25
N LEU A 49 -8.44 -6.55 4.42
CA LEU A 49 -9.83 -7.01 4.27
C LEU A 49 -10.44 -7.44 5.62
N ASP A 50 -9.61 -7.89 6.55
CA ASP A 50 -10.05 -8.25 7.90
C ASP A 50 -10.68 -7.10 8.69
N LEU A 51 -10.50 -5.84 8.27
CA LEU A 51 -11.25 -4.70 8.80
C LEU A 51 -12.78 -4.90 8.78
N PHE A 52 -13.32 -5.71 7.86
CA PHE A 52 -14.77 -5.94 7.79
C PHE A 52 -15.30 -6.86 8.89
N TRP A 53 -14.44 -7.64 9.57
CA TRP A 53 -14.87 -8.60 10.60
C TRP A 53 -14.09 -8.53 11.92
N THR A 54 -12.92 -7.88 11.98
CA THR A 54 -12.11 -7.70 13.20
C THR A 54 -12.00 -6.23 13.63
N PHE A 55 -12.92 -5.36 13.21
CA PHE A 55 -12.82 -3.90 13.38
C PHE A 55 -12.61 -3.44 14.84
N THR A 56 -13.16 -4.17 15.81
CA THR A 56 -13.21 -3.80 17.23
C THR A 56 -12.12 -4.40 18.11
N ASP A 57 -11.24 -5.25 17.58
CA ASP A 57 -10.29 -6.01 18.41
C ASP A 57 -9.18 -5.13 19.00
N SER A 58 -8.77 -4.08 18.28
CA SER A 58 -7.77 -3.14 18.76
C SER A 58 -7.87 -1.80 18.03
N LEU A 59 -8.15 -0.73 18.78
CA LEU A 59 -8.18 0.63 18.25
C LEU A 59 -6.89 1.00 17.53
N TYR A 60 -5.73 0.59 18.07
CA TYR A 60 -4.43 0.84 17.45
C TYR A 60 -4.34 0.20 16.07
N ASN A 61 -4.68 -1.09 15.95
CA ASN A 61 -4.58 -1.83 14.69
C ASN A 61 -5.53 -1.25 13.64
N THR A 62 -6.79 -1.03 14.02
CA THR A 62 -7.81 -0.44 13.14
C THR A 62 -7.39 0.95 12.66
N THR A 63 -6.86 1.79 13.56
CA THR A 63 -6.37 3.13 13.20
C THR A 63 -5.25 3.07 12.18
N PHE A 64 -4.21 2.25 12.40
CA PHE A 64 -3.08 2.15 11.48
C PHE A 64 -3.47 1.57 10.11
N LYS A 65 -4.36 0.57 10.07
CA LYS A 65 -4.88 0.04 8.81
C LYS A 65 -5.61 1.11 8.00
N LEU A 66 -6.49 1.89 8.65
CA LEU A 66 -7.19 2.99 8.00
C LEU A 66 -6.23 4.10 7.55
N LEU A 67 -5.24 4.47 8.36
CA LEU A 67 -4.23 5.46 7.98
C LEU A 67 -3.45 5.03 6.73
N PHE A 68 -2.99 3.79 6.65
CA PHE A 68 -2.27 3.29 5.48
C PHE A 68 -3.15 3.19 4.24
N LEU A 69 -4.39 2.71 4.38
CA LEU A 69 -5.34 2.63 3.26
C LEU A 69 -5.71 4.03 2.72
N CYS A 70 -6.05 4.96 3.61
CA CYS A 70 -6.43 6.32 3.23
C CYS A 70 -5.26 7.11 2.66
N SER A 71 -4.06 7.01 3.26
CA SER A 71 -2.89 7.74 2.77
C SER A 71 -2.40 7.23 1.43
N SER A 72 -2.35 5.90 1.20
CA SER A 72 -2.00 5.33 -0.10
C SER A 72 -3.04 5.65 -1.17
N GLY A 73 -4.34 5.57 -0.84
CA GLY A 73 -5.42 6.00 -1.72
C GLY A 73 -5.32 7.48 -2.07
N TYR A 74 -4.99 8.33 -1.09
CA TYR A 74 -4.79 9.76 -1.31
C TYR A 74 -3.56 10.06 -2.18
N THR A 75 -2.45 9.32 -2.02
CA THR A 75 -1.30 9.43 -2.93
C THR A 75 -1.72 9.13 -4.39
N ILE A 76 -2.46 8.05 -4.62
CA ILE A 76 -2.98 7.72 -5.95
C ILE A 76 -3.93 8.80 -6.48
N TYR A 77 -4.81 9.33 -5.63
CA TYR A 77 -5.68 10.44 -5.98
C TYR A 77 -4.86 11.65 -6.46
N LEU A 78 -3.84 12.07 -5.71
CA LEU A 78 -2.99 13.20 -6.10
C LEU A 78 -2.26 12.96 -7.43
N MET A 79 -1.73 11.74 -7.66
CA MET A 79 -1.04 11.39 -8.90
C MET A 79 -1.97 11.31 -10.12
N THR A 80 -3.26 11.00 -9.92
CA THR A 80 -4.23 10.88 -11.02
C THR A 80 -5.06 12.14 -11.26
N THR A 81 -4.97 13.12 -10.36
CA THR A 81 -5.70 14.40 -10.44
C THR A 81 -4.73 15.58 -10.46
N SER A 82 -4.54 16.26 -9.33
CA SER A 82 -3.83 17.54 -9.21
C SER A 82 -2.41 17.51 -9.76
N PHE A 83 -1.68 16.41 -9.58
CA PHE A 83 -0.27 16.30 -10.00
C PHE A 83 -0.06 15.42 -11.23
N LYS A 84 -1.15 14.93 -11.86
CA LYS A 84 -1.09 14.13 -13.09
C LYS A 84 -0.21 14.73 -14.20
N PRO A 85 -0.23 16.05 -14.47
CA PRO A 85 0.61 16.63 -15.53
C PRO A 85 2.12 16.52 -15.29
N THR A 86 2.54 16.28 -14.04
CA THR A 86 3.96 16.16 -13.66
C THR A 86 4.48 14.73 -13.68
N HIS A 87 3.60 13.76 -13.90
CA HIS A 87 3.97 12.36 -14.03
C HIS A 87 4.37 12.05 -15.48
N ASP A 88 5.55 11.45 -15.66
CA ASP A 88 6.03 10.97 -16.96
C ASP A 88 5.96 9.43 -17.03
N PRO A 89 4.95 8.86 -17.72
CA PRO A 89 4.80 7.41 -17.85
C PRO A 89 5.96 6.74 -18.59
N ASN A 90 6.74 7.47 -19.38
CA ASN A 90 7.86 6.91 -20.15
C ASN A 90 9.05 6.56 -19.25
N LEU A 91 9.11 7.09 -18.03
CA LEU A 91 10.11 6.74 -17.03
C LEU A 91 9.68 5.51 -16.21
N ASP A 92 8.37 5.30 -16.03
CA ASP A 92 7.80 4.20 -15.23
C ASP A 92 7.48 2.97 -16.10
N THR A 93 8.48 2.39 -16.74
CA THR A 93 8.29 1.35 -17.79
C THR A 93 8.25 -0.09 -17.25
N PHE A 94 8.42 -0.29 -15.94
CA PHE A 94 8.46 -1.63 -15.36
C PHE A 94 7.18 -2.45 -15.62
N ARG A 95 7.32 -3.74 -15.94
CA ARG A 95 6.20 -4.64 -16.24
C ARG A 95 5.69 -5.31 -14.96
N VAL A 96 4.73 -4.66 -14.30
CA VAL A 96 4.13 -5.12 -13.03
C VAL A 96 3.48 -6.49 -13.10
N GLN A 97 3.13 -6.97 -14.30
CA GLN A 97 2.50 -8.28 -14.51
C GLN A 97 3.40 -9.42 -14.01
N TYR A 98 4.73 -9.29 -14.12
CA TYR A 98 5.65 -10.32 -13.64
C TYR A 98 5.64 -10.43 -12.11
N LEU A 99 5.58 -9.29 -11.41
CA LEU A 99 5.48 -9.27 -9.95
C LEU A 99 4.13 -9.83 -9.49
N LEU A 100 3.03 -9.34 -10.07
CA LEU A 100 1.68 -9.78 -9.72
C LEU A 100 1.46 -11.27 -10.01
N GLY A 101 1.93 -11.75 -11.17
CA GLY A 101 1.83 -13.16 -11.53
C GLY A 101 2.65 -14.05 -10.59
N GLY A 102 3.89 -13.66 -10.28
CA GLY A 102 4.76 -14.39 -9.36
C GLY A 102 4.21 -14.42 -7.92
N SER A 103 3.81 -13.27 -7.37
CA SER A 103 3.28 -13.21 -6.00
C SER A 103 1.95 -13.93 -5.88
N LEU A 104 1.06 -13.82 -6.88
CA LEU A 104 -0.21 -14.54 -6.88
C LEU A 104 0.01 -16.06 -6.95
N ALA A 105 0.90 -16.54 -7.82
CA ALA A 105 1.23 -17.96 -7.90
C ALA A 105 1.76 -18.48 -6.55
N LEU A 106 2.70 -17.77 -5.92
CA LEU A 106 3.23 -18.15 -4.62
C LEU A 106 2.16 -18.14 -3.51
N ALA A 107 1.24 -17.18 -3.53
CA ALA A 107 0.14 -17.11 -2.58
C ALA A 107 -0.82 -18.31 -2.66
N PHE A 108 -0.98 -18.90 -3.84
CA PHE A 108 -1.74 -20.14 -4.02
C PHE A 108 -0.95 -21.40 -3.62
N ILE A 109 0.38 -21.40 -3.74
CA ILE A 109 1.21 -22.56 -3.42
C ILE A 109 1.47 -22.65 -1.90
N TYR A 110 1.69 -21.52 -1.23
CA TYR A 110 2.10 -21.46 0.18
C TYR A 110 1.18 -20.62 1.09
N PRO A 111 -0.16 -20.75 1.06
CA PRO A 111 -1.01 -20.10 2.05
C PRO A 111 -0.99 -20.87 3.39
N TYR A 112 -1.23 -20.18 4.50
CA TYR A 112 -1.41 -20.83 5.80
C TYR A 112 -2.70 -21.68 5.84
N ALA A 113 -3.76 -21.23 5.19
CA ALA A 113 -4.97 -22.00 4.94
C ALA A 113 -5.55 -21.68 3.57
N TYR A 114 -6.21 -22.64 2.93
CA TYR A 114 -6.83 -22.47 1.62
C TYR A 114 -8.21 -21.80 1.72
N THR A 115 -8.23 -20.58 2.25
CA THR A 115 -9.41 -19.71 2.24
C THR A 115 -9.11 -18.44 1.44
N PRO A 116 -10.12 -17.79 0.83
CA PRO A 116 -9.87 -16.58 0.05
C PRO A 116 -9.16 -15.47 0.85
N SER A 117 -9.47 -15.32 2.14
CA SER A 117 -8.84 -14.31 3.00
C SER A 117 -7.36 -14.60 3.25
N GLU A 118 -6.99 -15.86 3.53
CA GLU A 118 -5.61 -16.25 3.79
C GLU A 118 -4.75 -16.23 2.53
N ILE A 119 -5.32 -16.58 1.37
CA ILE A 119 -4.64 -16.45 0.08
C ILE A 119 -4.37 -14.98 -0.24
N LEU A 120 -5.35 -14.08 -0.04
CA LEU A 120 -5.16 -12.64 -0.25
C LEU A 120 -4.18 -12.03 0.77
N TRP A 121 -4.21 -12.53 2.01
CA TRP A 121 -3.21 -12.16 3.00
C TRP A 121 -1.81 -12.61 2.57
N ALA A 122 -1.62 -13.85 2.12
CA ALA A 122 -0.35 -14.36 1.62
C ALA A 122 0.13 -13.59 0.38
N PHE A 123 -0.77 -13.26 -0.55
CA PHE A 123 -0.47 -12.44 -1.74
C PHE A 123 0.07 -11.06 -1.37
N SER A 124 -0.43 -10.47 -0.28
CA SER A 124 0.00 -9.15 0.13
C SER A 124 1.40 -9.12 0.77
N ILE A 125 1.96 -10.28 1.19
CA ILE A 125 3.24 -10.42 1.95
C ILE A 125 4.43 -10.24 1.01
#